data_AF-A0A2E8Y7T7-F1
#
_entry.id   AF-A0A2E8Y7T7-F1
#
_cell.length_a   1.000
_cell.length_b   1.000
_cell.length_c   1.000
_cell.angle_alpha   90.00
_cell.angle_beta   90.00
_cell.angle_gamma   90.00
#
_symmetry.space_group_name_H-M   'P 1'
#
loop_
_entity.id
_entity.type
_entity.pdbx_description
1 polymer ?
#
loop_
_entity_poly.entity_id
_entity_poly.type
_entity_poly.pdbx_seq_one_letter_code
_entity_poly.pdbx_strand_id
1 'polypeptide(L)'
;MLRANLKNLWIQRCLVGRKITMPVFVINATTSKTYREWKEVFDSVEDKRKAAGIEVLYVGHALENEQQVHHVQRVSSKEVFMRLMDENRHVIEASGVDPSSVSVTVCTD
;
A
#
# COMPACT_ATOMS: atom_id res chain seq x y z
N MET A 1 -27.37 8.84 -47.25
CA MET A 1 -25.88 8.86 -47.24
C MET A 1 -25.43 9.68 -46.02
N LEU A 2 -25.40 9.08 -44.82
CA LEU A 2 -24.98 9.79 -43.60
C LEU A 2 -23.45 9.71 -43.48
N ARG A 3 -22.76 10.85 -43.58
CA ARG A 3 -21.33 10.97 -43.26
C ARG A 3 -21.17 10.98 -41.75
N ALA A 4 -20.66 9.90 -41.18
CA ALA A 4 -20.25 9.84 -39.78
C ALA A 4 -19.07 10.81 -39.55
N ASN A 5 -19.20 11.65 -38.52
CA ASN A 5 -18.25 12.71 -38.19
C ASN A 5 -17.01 12.11 -37.49
N LEU A 6 -15.93 11.90 -38.26
CA LEU A 6 -14.66 11.27 -37.85
C LEU A 6 -13.87 12.04 -36.77
N LYS A 7 -14.33 13.23 -36.33
CA LYS A 7 -13.62 14.06 -35.36
C LYS A 7 -13.75 13.58 -33.91
N ASN A 8 -14.77 12.77 -33.58
CA ASN A 8 -14.98 12.29 -32.20
C ASN A 8 -14.13 11.06 -31.83
N LEU A 9 -13.61 10.30 -32.80
CA LEU A 9 -12.80 9.11 -32.51
C LEU A 9 -11.37 9.43 -32.05
N TRP A 10 -10.85 10.62 -32.34
CA TRP A 10 -9.49 11.00 -31.95
C TRP A 10 -9.38 11.44 -30.49
N ILE A 11 -10.43 12.08 -29.94
CA ILE A 11 -10.43 12.52 -28.54
C ILE A 11 -10.61 11.32 -27.60
N GLN A 12 -11.42 10.32 -27.99
CA GLN A 12 -11.58 9.09 -27.21
C GLN A 12 -10.32 8.18 -27.21
N ARG A 13 -9.44 8.27 -28.21
CA ARG A 13 -8.19 7.50 -28.25
C ARG A 13 -7.03 8.10 -27.44
N CYS A 14 -7.08 9.38 -27.10
CA CYS A 14 -6.04 10.00 -26.26
C CYS A 14 -6.12 9.62 -24.76
N LEU A 15 -7.22 8.99 -24.33
CA LEU A 15 -7.37 8.47 -22.95
C LEU A 15 -7.06 6.97 -22.83
N VAL A 16 -6.83 6.28 -23.94
CA VAL A 16 -6.46 4.86 -23.99
C VAL A 16 -4.94 4.74 -23.88
N GLY A 17 -4.38 4.94 -22.69
CA GLY A 17 -2.92 4.82 -22.57
C GLY A 17 -2.26 5.09 -21.23
N ARG A 18 -2.95 5.64 -20.22
CA ARG A 18 -2.40 5.57 -18.85
C ARG A 18 -2.64 4.15 -18.35
N LYS A 19 -1.64 3.28 -18.54
CA LYS A 19 -1.49 2.06 -17.75
C LYS A 19 -1.57 2.52 -16.29
N ILE A 20 -2.67 2.22 -15.60
CA ILE A 20 -2.79 2.52 -14.17
C ILE A 20 -1.84 1.53 -13.50
N THR A 21 -0.59 1.92 -13.31
CA THR A 21 0.38 1.13 -12.56
C THR A 21 0.01 1.23 -11.10
N MET A 22 -0.48 0.13 -10.52
CA MET A 22 -0.69 0.02 -9.08
C MET A 22 0.67 0.10 -8.39
N PRO A 23 0.96 1.14 -7.60
CA PRO A 23 2.27 1.27 -6.98
C PRO A 23 2.50 0.17 -5.95
N VAL A 24 3.76 -0.23 -5.81
CA VAL A 24 4.22 -1.13 -4.77
C VAL A 24 4.90 -0.30 -3.69
N PHE A 25 4.49 -0.49 -2.44
CA PHE A 25 5.05 0.18 -1.28
C PHE A 25 5.97 -0.80 -0.57
N VAL A 26 7.24 -0.45 -0.43
CA VAL A 26 8.20 -1.14 0.43
C VAL A 26 8.33 -0.35 1.71
N ILE A 27 7.94 -0.95 2.83
CA ILE A 27 7.83 -0.27 4.12
C ILE A 27 8.69 -0.99 5.14
N ASN A 28 9.56 -0.23 5.81
CA ASN A 28 10.36 -0.71 6.92
C ASN A 28 10.03 0.12 8.16
N ALA A 29 10.00 -0.52 9.32
CA ALA A 29 9.78 0.15 10.60
C ALA A 29 10.49 -0.60 11.72
N THR A 30 10.78 0.12 12.80
CA THR A 30 11.16 -0.46 14.09
C THR A 30 9.93 -0.51 14.99
N THR A 31 9.76 -1.60 15.73
CA THR A 31 8.73 -1.77 16.75
C THR A 31 9.35 -2.09 18.10
N SER A 32 8.72 -1.65 19.19
CA SER A 32 9.09 -2.04 20.56
C SER A 32 8.57 -3.42 20.96
N LYS A 33 7.89 -4.14 20.06
CA LYS A 33 7.28 -5.45 20.31
C LYS A 33 8.07 -6.59 19.68
N THR A 34 7.81 -7.82 20.12
CA THR A 34 8.26 -9.00 19.37
C THR A 34 7.57 -9.05 18.00
N TYR A 35 8.19 -9.72 17.02
CA TYR A 35 7.58 -9.83 15.69
C TYR A 35 6.19 -10.48 15.75
N ARG A 36 6.00 -11.48 16.61
CA ARG A 36 4.71 -12.16 16.78
C ARG A 36 3.62 -11.20 17.24
N GLU A 37 3.86 -10.41 18.28
CA GLU A 37 2.89 -9.46 18.81
C GLU A 37 2.59 -8.34 17.80
N TRP A 38 3.62 -7.88 17.07
CA TRP A 38 3.42 -6.92 15.99
C TRP A 38 2.56 -7.52 14.87
N LYS A 39 2.82 -8.77 14.49
CA LYS A 39 2.12 -9.47 13.41
C LYS A 39 0.65 -9.72 13.74
N GLU A 40 0.31 -10.02 14.99
CA GLU A 40 -1.08 -10.13 15.45
C GLU A 40 -1.85 -8.82 15.26
N VAL A 41 -1.24 -7.68 15.62
CA VAL A 41 -1.84 -6.35 15.40
C VAL A 41 -1.95 -6.06 13.90
N PHE A 42 -0.91 -6.36 13.13
CA PHE A 42 -0.91 -6.21 11.68
C PHE A 42 -2.05 -7.03 11.04
N ASP A 43 -2.23 -8.28 11.44
CA ASP A 43 -3.25 -9.18 10.86
C ASP A 43 -4.68 -8.82 11.29
N SER A 44 -4.85 -8.17 12.45
CA SER A 44 -6.17 -7.75 12.96
C SER A 44 -6.95 -6.80 12.02
N VAL A 45 -6.27 -6.16 11.06
CA VAL A 45 -6.88 -5.27 10.05
C VAL A 45 -6.73 -5.77 8.61
N GLU A 46 -6.47 -7.06 8.41
CA GLU A 46 -6.35 -7.67 7.08
C GLU A 46 -7.59 -7.42 6.21
N ASP A 47 -8.79 -7.62 6.75
CA ASP A 47 -10.04 -7.42 6.01
C ASP A 47 -10.21 -5.96 5.53
N LYS A 48 -9.80 -4.99 6.35
CA LYS A 48 -9.81 -3.56 5.99
C LYS A 48 -8.83 -3.28 4.84
N ARG A 49 -7.61 -3.85 4.89
CA ARG A 49 -6.63 -3.73 3.80
C ARG A 49 -7.17 -4.33 2.50
N LYS A 50 -7.72 -5.54 2.55
CA LYS A 50 -8.30 -6.22 1.39
C LYS A 50 -9.46 -5.43 0.79
N ALA A 51 -10.38 -4.94 1.63
CA ALA A 51 -11.52 -4.13 1.19
C ALA A 51 -11.10 -2.82 0.51
N ALA A 52 -9.93 -2.27 0.87
CA ALA A 52 -9.36 -1.09 0.24
C ALA A 52 -8.54 -1.40 -1.04
N GLY A 53 -8.45 -2.66 -1.46
CA GLY A 53 -7.64 -3.07 -2.61
C GLY A 53 -6.13 -3.03 -2.34
N ILE A 54 -5.72 -3.26 -1.09
CA ILE A 54 -4.32 -3.47 -0.71
C ILE A 54 -4.03 -4.97 -0.70
N GLU A 55 -3.00 -5.37 -1.44
CA GLU A 55 -2.49 -6.73 -1.50
C GLU A 55 -1.11 -6.77 -0.84
N VAL A 56 -0.97 -7.54 0.23
CA VAL A 56 0.33 -7.73 0.90
C VAL A 56 1.12 -8.79 0.13
N LEU A 57 2.26 -8.39 -0.42
CA LEU A 57 3.17 -9.25 -1.21
C LEU A 57 4.22 -9.93 -0.34
N TYR A 58 4.63 -9.26 0.73
CA TYR A 58 5.61 -9.76 1.68
C TYR A 58 5.39 -9.15 3.06
N VAL A 59 5.64 -9.92 4.10
CA VAL A 59 5.67 -9.45 5.49
C VAL A 59 6.68 -10.31 6.26
N GLY A 60 7.55 -9.68 7.02
CA GLY A 60 8.58 -10.35 7.80
C GLY A 60 9.35 -9.40 8.70
N HIS A 61 10.43 -9.90 9.28
CA HIS A 61 11.38 -9.11 10.07
C HIS A 61 12.82 -9.36 9.59
N ALA A 62 13.75 -8.52 10.00
CA ALA A 62 15.17 -8.73 9.75
C ALA A 62 15.63 -10.03 10.43
N LEU A 63 16.48 -10.80 9.74
CA LEU A 63 16.90 -12.14 10.18
C LEU A 63 17.43 -12.15 11.62
N GLU A 64 18.22 -11.14 11.97
CA GLU A 64 18.89 -11.02 13.27
C GLU A 64 18.22 -10.02 14.23
N ASN A 65 17.06 -9.45 13.85
CA ASN A 65 16.36 -8.45 14.65
C ASN A 65 14.85 -8.48 14.41
N GLU A 66 14.12 -9.14 15.32
CA GLU A 66 12.65 -9.26 15.25
C GLU A 66 11.90 -7.93 15.44
N GLN A 67 12.56 -6.90 15.99
CA GLN A 67 11.99 -5.56 16.15
C GLN A 67 12.11 -4.72 14.89
N GLN A 68 12.85 -5.18 13.87
CA GLN A 68 12.92 -4.53 12.57
C GLN A 68 12.01 -5.25 11.58
N VAL A 69 10.84 -4.66 11.31
CA VAL A 69 9.80 -5.25 10.47
C VAL A 69 9.81 -4.67 9.07
N HIS A 70 9.47 -5.52 8.11
CA HIS A 70 9.45 -5.22 6.69
C HIS A 70 8.13 -5.72 6.09
N HIS A 71 7.47 -4.90 5.30
CA HIS A 71 6.36 -5.38 4.48
C HIS A 71 6.34 -4.69 3.12
N VAL A 72 5.91 -5.47 2.13
CA VAL A 72 5.73 -5.00 0.76
C VAL A 72 4.27 -5.18 0.41
N GLN A 73 3.65 -4.15 -0.14
CA GLN A 73 2.24 -4.21 -0.51
C GLN A 73 1.95 -3.44 -1.80
N ARG A 74 1.12 -4.03 -2.65
CA ARG A 74 0.56 -3.37 -3.82
C ARG A 74 -0.68 -2.61 -3.39
N VAL A 75 -0.78 -1.34 -3.76
CA VAL A 75 -1.91 -0.48 -3.41
C VAL A 75 -2.57 0.08 -4.66
N SER A 76 -3.88 0.28 -4.59
CA SER A 76 -4.68 0.82 -5.70
C SER A 76 -4.31 2.27 -6.03
N SER A 77 -3.98 3.09 -5.03
CA SER A 77 -3.43 4.43 -5.20
C SER A 77 -2.69 4.92 -3.93
N LYS A 78 -1.88 5.98 -4.07
CA LYS A 78 -1.21 6.60 -2.92
C LYS A 78 -2.23 7.19 -1.93
N GLU A 79 -3.32 7.76 -2.43
CA GLU A 79 -4.38 8.37 -1.64
C GLU A 79 -5.10 7.34 -0.78
N VAL A 80 -5.36 6.15 -1.31
CA VAL A 80 -5.95 5.03 -0.55
C VAL A 80 -5.03 4.61 0.60
N PHE A 81 -3.72 4.51 0.33
CA PHE A 81 -2.74 4.17 1.37
C PHE A 81 -2.67 5.23 2.48
N MET A 82 -2.56 6.52 2.11
CA MET A 82 -2.47 7.62 3.08
C MET A 82 -3.73 7.71 3.96
N ARG A 83 -4.92 7.53 3.37
CA ARG A 83 -6.17 7.50 4.12
C ARG A 83 -6.18 6.35 5.14
N LEU A 84 -5.79 5.14 4.73
CA LEU A 84 -5.74 4.00 5.63
C LEU A 84 -4.70 4.14 6.74
N MET A 85 -3.57 4.80 6.49
CA MET A 85 -2.60 5.09 7.54
C MET A 85 -3.19 6.01 8.61
N ASP A 86 -3.96 7.02 8.20
CA ASP A 86 -4.62 7.94 9.14
C ASP A 86 -5.74 7.25 9.92
N GLU A 87 -6.63 6.52 9.22
CA GLU A 87 -7.72 5.75 9.83
C GLU A 87 -7.23 4.69 10.82
N ASN A 88 -6.07 4.08 10.55
CA ASN A 88 -5.47 3.04 11.38
C ASN A 88 -4.36 3.55 12.30
N ARG A 89 -4.26 4.84 12.58
CA ARG A 89 -3.25 5.42 13.49
C ARG A 89 -3.18 4.69 14.84
N HIS A 90 -4.36 4.40 15.42
CA HIS A 90 -4.47 3.64 16.67
C HIS A 90 -3.91 2.22 16.58
N VAL A 91 -3.97 1.58 15.41
CA VAL A 91 -3.39 0.25 15.16
C VAL A 91 -1.88 0.34 15.04
N ILE A 92 -1.37 1.40 14.39
CA ILE A 92 0.08 1.67 14.29
C ILE A 92 0.65 1.89 15.70
N GLU A 93 0.01 2.72 16.52
CA GLU A 93 0.38 2.92 17.92
C GLU A 93 0.32 1.60 18.71
N ALA A 94 -0.78 0.84 18.59
CA ALA A 94 -0.93 -0.45 19.24
C ALA A 94 0.11 -1.48 18.79
N SER A 95 0.69 -1.34 17.61
CA SER A 95 1.74 -2.23 17.10
C SER A 95 3.13 -1.93 17.67
N GLY A 96 3.29 -0.84 18.44
CA GLY A 96 4.56 -0.42 19.02
C GLY A 96 5.55 0.15 18.00
N VAL A 97 5.09 0.47 16.78
CA VAL A 97 5.93 1.08 15.74
C VAL A 97 6.40 2.46 16.19
N ASP A 98 7.71 2.71 16.09
CA ASP A 98 8.29 4.05 16.23
C ASP A 98 8.03 4.84 14.94
N PRO A 99 7.20 5.92 14.97
CA PRO A 99 6.87 6.69 13.79
C PRO A 99 8.08 7.33 13.11
N SER A 100 9.15 7.61 13.87
CA SER A 100 10.38 8.21 13.32
C SER A 100 11.26 7.21 12.56
N SER A 101 11.03 5.92 12.78
CA SER A 101 11.75 4.82 12.09
C SER A 101 11.14 4.41 10.76
N VAL A 102 9.91 4.87 10.47
CA VAL A 102 9.15 4.44 9.30
C VAL A 102 9.80 4.98 8.03
N SER A 103 10.21 4.07 7.15
CA SER A 103 10.68 4.40 5.79
C SER A 103 9.74 3.77 4.76
N VAL A 104 9.34 4.56 3.76
CA VAL A 104 8.44 4.14 2.69
C VAL A 104 9.10 4.44 1.36
N THR A 105 9.32 3.40 0.55
CA THR A 105 9.71 3.56 -0.85
C THR A 105 8.53 3.19 -1.73
N VAL A 106 8.17 4.08 -2.66
CA VAL A 106 7.10 3.83 -3.64
C VAL A 106 7.74 3.41 -4.96
N CYS A 107 7.46 2.19 -5.38
CA CYS A 107 8.02 1.53 -6.55
C CYS A 107 6.97 1.32 -7.65
N THR A 108 7.46 1.11 -8.87
CA THR A 108 6.71 0.57 -10.01
C THR A 108 7.53 -0.56 -10.61
N ASP A 109 6.83 -1.55 -11.18
CA ASP A 109 7.41 -2.54 -12.09
C ASP A 109 7.35 -2.03 -13.55
#